data_AF-A0A1F6CF97-F1
#
_entry.id   AF-A0A1F6CF97-F1
#
_cell.length_a   1.000
_cell.length_b   1.000
_cell.length_c   1.000
_cell.angle_alpha   90.00
_cell.angle_beta   90.00
_cell.angle_gamma   90.00
#
_symmetry.space_group_name_H-M   'P 1'
#
loop_
_entity.id
_entity.type
_entity.pdbx_description
1 polymer ?
#
loop_
_entity_poly.entity_id
_entity_poly.type
_entity_poly.pdbx_seq_one_letter_code
_entity_poly.pdbx_strand_id
1 'polypeptide(L)'
;MNERHRIPVTVFATMVGVAGAIDALAAMLTPLIIGFALNSILSMLAWVLFYIWFQIQSVKFLEGGLRKAIVYFGGGFLELIPIINILPIWTLTVVLTIFIVRVEDAEYNKKMIEATV
;
A
#
# COMPACT_ATOMS: atom_id res chain seq x y z
N MET A 1 19.57 4.43 -21.66
CA MET A 1 19.23 3.47 -20.59
C MET A 1 17.86 3.84 -20.06
N ASN A 2 16.93 2.90 -19.90
CA ASN A 2 15.57 3.25 -19.48
C ASN A 2 15.53 3.43 -17.96
N GLU A 3 15.04 4.57 -17.49
CA GLU A 3 14.82 4.84 -16.07
C GLU A 3 13.83 3.81 -15.49
N ARG A 4 14.13 3.29 -14.31
CA ARG A 4 13.22 2.45 -13.56
C ARG A 4 12.07 3.32 -13.05
N HIS A 5 10.85 2.99 -13.48
CA HIS A 5 9.62 3.59 -13.01
C HIS A 5 8.53 2.52 -12.88
N ARG A 6 8.44 1.90 -11.70
CA ARG A 6 7.57 0.72 -11.50
C ARG A 6 6.09 1.07 -11.41
N ILE A 7 5.74 2.22 -10.84
CA ILE A 7 4.35 2.60 -10.55
C ILE A 7 4.04 3.94 -11.23
N PRO A 8 3.31 3.93 -12.37
CA PRO A 8 2.90 5.16 -13.03
C PRO A 8 1.92 5.97 -12.16
N VAL A 9 1.86 7.27 -12.40
CA VAL A 9 1.00 8.20 -11.64
C VAL A 9 -0.48 7.80 -11.70
N THR A 10 -0.94 7.30 -12.84
CA THR A 10 -2.30 6.80 -13.01
C THR A 10 -2.60 5.62 -12.08
N VAL A 11 -1.71 4.62 -12.03
CA VAL A 11 -1.85 3.48 -11.12
C VAL A 11 -1.80 3.93 -9.66
N PHE A 12 -0.90 4.85 -9.31
CA PHE A 12 -0.86 5.44 -7.97
C PHE A 12 -2.21 6.07 -7.60
N ALA A 13 -2.75 6.94 -8.46
CA ALA A 13 -4.03 7.62 -8.20
C ALA A 13 -5.17 6.61 -8.04
N THR A 14 -5.22 5.58 -8.89
CA THR A 14 -6.23 4.52 -8.79
C THR A 14 -6.10 3.73 -7.49
N MET A 15 -4.88 3.32 -7.11
CA MET A 15 -4.67 2.55 -5.87
C MET A 15 -5.07 3.36 -4.63
N VAL A 16 -4.71 4.65 -4.59
CA VAL A 16 -5.09 5.55 -3.49
C VAL A 16 -6.60 5.77 -3.47
N GLY A 17 -7.24 5.96 -4.63
CA GLY A 17 -8.70 6.10 -4.72
C GLY A 17 -9.45 4.86 -4.24
N VAL A 18 -9.00 3.66 -4.64
CA VAL A 18 -9.58 2.39 -4.17
C VAL A 18 -9.35 2.21 -2.66
N ALA A 19 -8.18 2.56 -2.15
CA ALA A 19 -7.89 2.48 -0.72
C ALA A 19 -8.80 3.40 0.10
N GLY A 20 -8.97 4.65 -0.36
CA GLY A 20 -9.86 5.61 0.28
C GLY A 20 -11.33 5.17 0.24
N ALA A 21 -11.77 4.51 -0.84
CA ALA A 21 -13.12 3.95 -0.92
C ALA A 21 -13.33 2.79 0.07
N ILE A 22 -12.31 1.94 0.26
CA ILE A 22 -12.33 0.87 1.25
C ILE A 22 -12.37 1.44 2.66
N ASP A 23 -11.51 2.42 2.97
CA ASP A 23 -11.48 3.08 4.28
C ASP A 23 -12.81 3.77 4.59
N ALA A 24 -13.42 4.45 3.61
CA ALA A 24 -14.73 5.08 3.77
C ALA A 24 -15.83 4.04 4.04
N LEU A 25 -15.81 2.92 3.32
CA LEU A 25 -16.75 1.82 3.54
C LEU A 25 -16.57 1.20 4.94
N ALA A 26 -15.32 0.99 5.37
CA ALA A 26 -15.02 0.46 6.70
C ALA A 26 -15.50 1.40 7.82
N ALA A 27 -15.26 2.71 7.68
CA ALA A 27 -15.74 3.72 8.61
C ALA A 27 -17.27 3.76 8.71
N MET A 28 -17.98 3.58 7.59
CA MET A 28 -19.45 3.49 7.56
C MET A 28 -20.00 2.22 8.23
N LEU A 29 -19.25 1.13 8.19
CA LEU A 29 -19.64 -0.15 8.80
C LEU A 29 -19.35 -0.21 10.30
N THR A 30 -18.33 0.51 10.78
CA THR A 30 -17.91 0.56 12.20
C THR A 30 -19.04 0.79 13.23
N PRO A 31 -20.05 1.67 13.03
CA PRO A 31 -21.13 1.84 14.01
C PRO A 31 -22.12 0.66 14.08
N LEU A 32 -22.07 -0.30 13.14
CA LEU A 32 -22.95 -1.47 13.15
C LEU A 32 -22.31 -2.58 13.99
N ILE A 33 -23.10 -3.30 14.80
CA ILE A 33 -22.60 -4.44 15.61
C ILE A 33 -22.05 -5.57 14.71
N ILE A 34 -22.67 -5.79 13.55
CA ILE A 34 -22.16 -6.69 12.49
C ILE A 34 -20.93 -6.12 11.77
N GLY A 35 -20.67 -4.82 11.95
CA GLY A 35 -19.57 -4.07 11.36
C GLY A 35 -18.21 -4.63 11.74
N PHE A 36 -18.05 -5.19 12.94
CA PHE A 36 -16.77 -5.81 13.34
C PHE A 36 -16.37 -6.97 12.42
N ALA A 37 -17.29 -7.91 12.16
CA ALA A 37 -17.01 -9.04 11.28
C ALA A 37 -16.83 -8.60 9.82
N LEU A 38 -17.69 -7.69 9.34
CA LEU A 38 -17.60 -7.17 7.97
C LEU A 38 -16.32 -6.35 7.73
N ASN A 39 -15.89 -5.56 8.71
CA ASN A 39 -14.65 -4.81 8.64
C ASN A 39 -13.42 -5.73 8.61
N SER A 40 -13.40 -6.81 9.40
CA SER A 40 -12.32 -7.79 9.32
C SER A 40 -12.25 -8.46 7.94
N ILE A 41 -13.40 -8.81 7.34
CA ILE A 41 -13.45 -9.38 5.99
C ILE A 41 -12.98 -8.35 4.95
N LEU A 42 -13.48 -7.12 5.02
CA LEU A 42 -13.11 -6.05 4.10
C LEU A 42 -11.62 -5.73 4.16
N SER A 43 -11.06 -5.66 5.37
CA SER A 43 -9.64 -5.47 5.61
C SER A 43 -8.79 -6.61 5.05
N MET A 44 -9.20 -7.86 5.25
CA MET A 44 -8.53 -9.03 4.65
C MET A 44 -8.55 -8.98 3.12
N LEU A 45 -9.68 -8.60 2.52
CA LEU A 45 -9.81 -8.46 1.07
C LEU A 45 -8.94 -7.32 0.53
N ALA A 46 -8.92 -6.18 1.21
CA ALA A 46 -8.07 -5.04 0.86
C ALA A 46 -6.59 -5.44 0.89
N TRP A 47 -6.18 -6.17 1.92
CA TRP A 47 -4.83 -6.67 2.06
C TRP A 47 -4.41 -7.63 0.95
N VAL A 48 -5.28 -8.54 0.50
CA VAL A 48 -4.96 -9.42 -0.64
C VAL A 48 -4.97 -8.64 -1.96
N LEU A 49 -5.95 -7.76 -2.15
CA LEU A 49 -6.10 -6.94 -3.34
C LEU A 49 -4.85 -6.09 -3.60
N PHE A 50 -4.41 -5.32 -2.61
CA PHE A 50 -3.23 -4.46 -2.75
C PHE A 50 -1.95 -5.28 -2.87
N TYR A 51 -1.86 -6.43 -2.22
CA TYR A 51 -0.69 -7.29 -2.32
C TYR A 51 -0.49 -7.76 -3.77
N ILE A 52 -1.56 -8.28 -4.38
CA ILE A 52 -1.57 -8.71 -5.78
C ILE A 52 -1.28 -7.52 -6.70
N TRP A 53 -1.90 -6.36 -6.45
CA TRP A 53 -1.68 -5.17 -7.28
C TRP A 53 -0.22 -4.72 -7.27
N PHE A 54 0.42 -4.70 -6.10
CA PHE A 54 1.84 -4.42 -5.97
C PHE A 54 2.71 -5.48 -6.67
N GLN A 55 2.36 -6.76 -6.59
CA GLN A 55 3.05 -7.81 -7.35
C GLN A 55 2.96 -7.59 -8.87
N ILE A 56 1.79 -7.17 -9.39
CA ILE A 56 1.61 -6.86 -10.82
C ILE A 56 2.53 -5.69 -11.24
N GLN A 57 2.75 -4.71 -10.37
CA GLN A 57 3.69 -3.60 -10.60
C GLN A 57 5.17 -3.99 -10.34
N SER A 58 5.49 -5.28 -10.26
CA SER A 58 6.84 -5.79 -9.99
C SER A 58 7.45 -5.28 -8.68
N VAL A 59 6.61 -4.98 -7.68
CA VAL A 59 7.07 -4.61 -6.35
C VAL A 59 7.30 -5.87 -5.53
N LYS A 60 8.56 -6.23 -5.33
CA LYS A 60 8.95 -7.26 -4.37
C LYS A 60 9.13 -6.62 -2.99
N PHE A 61 8.34 -7.06 -2.00
CA PHE A 61 8.32 -6.45 -0.67
C PHE A 61 9.60 -6.66 0.15
N LEU A 62 10.38 -7.69 -0.15
CA LEU A 62 11.64 -8.02 0.53
C LEU A 62 12.88 -7.53 -0.23
N GLU A 63 12.73 -7.07 -1.47
CA GLU A 63 13.84 -6.56 -2.28
C GLU A 63 14.10 -5.09 -1.93
N GLY A 64 15.36 -4.69 -1.71
CA GLY A 64 15.69 -3.29 -1.33
C GLY A 64 15.53 -2.98 0.16
N GLY A 65 15.17 -3.97 0.98
CA GLY A 65 15.09 -3.88 2.45
C GLY A 65 13.70 -4.21 3.00
N LEU A 66 13.57 -4.19 4.34
CA LEU A 66 12.34 -4.58 5.04
C LEU A 66 11.30 -3.44 5.17
N ARG A 67 11.62 -2.21 4.76
CA ARG A 67 10.75 -1.03 4.98
C ARG A 67 9.36 -1.20 4.36
N LYS A 68 9.29 -1.61 3.09
CA LYS A 68 8.01 -1.85 2.39
C LYS A 68 7.21 -2.94 3.07
N ALA A 69 7.88 -4.04 3.45
CA ALA A 69 7.23 -5.13 4.16
C ALA A 69 6.68 -4.64 5.51
N ILE A 70 7.49 -3.97 6.32
CA ILE A 70 7.04 -3.46 7.63
C ILE A 70 5.85 -2.53 7.50
N VAL A 71 5.87 -1.59 6.55
CA VAL A 71 4.74 -0.68 6.31
C VAL A 71 3.50 -1.45 5.84
N TYR A 72 3.65 -2.32 4.85
CA TYR A 72 2.53 -3.04 4.24
C TYR A 72 1.88 -4.05 5.18
N PHE A 73 2.69 -4.93 5.76
CA PHE A 73 2.23 -5.94 6.71
C PHE A 73 1.80 -5.29 8.03
N GLY A 74 2.56 -4.30 8.51
CA GLY A 74 2.21 -3.55 9.72
C GLY A 74 0.88 -2.80 9.60
N GLY A 75 0.61 -2.16 8.47
CA GLY A 75 -0.67 -1.52 8.18
C GLY A 75 -1.85 -2.50 8.27
N GLY A 76 -1.69 -3.71 7.73
CA GLY A 76 -2.70 -4.76 7.84
C GLY A 76 -2.95 -5.24 9.28
N PHE A 77 -1.91 -5.25 10.14
CA PHE A 77 -2.08 -5.60 11.56
C PHE A 77 -2.78 -4.50 12.37
N LEU A 78 -2.58 -3.22 12.04
CA LEU A 78 -3.24 -2.11 12.75
C LEU A 78 -4.75 -2.14 12.60
N GLU A 79 -5.26 -2.65 11.49
CA GLU A 79 -6.71 -2.82 11.22
C GLU A 79 -7.38 -3.91 12.05
N LEU A 80 -6.61 -4.80 12.67
CA LEU A 80 -7.16 -5.78 13.62
C LEU A 80 -7.54 -5.12 14.96
N ILE A 81 -7.09 -3.88 15.20
CA ILE A 81 -7.38 -3.12 16.41
C ILE A 81 -8.68 -2.33 16.16
N PRO A 82 -9.81 -2.72 16.76
CA PRO A 82 -11.12 -2.19 16.34
C PRO A 82 -11.32 -0.69 16.59
N ILE A 83 -10.50 -0.09 17.45
CA ILE A 83 -10.56 1.33 17.82
C ILE A 83 -9.89 2.21 16.74
N ILE A 84 -8.99 1.66 15.93
CA ILE A 84 -8.18 2.41 14.94
C ILE A 84 -8.90 2.51 13.58
N ASN A 85 -9.97 1.76 13.37
CA ASN A 85 -10.72 1.59 12.11
C ASN A 85 -11.53 2.83 11.64
N ILE A 86 -11.36 3.97 12.30
CA ILE A 86 -11.84 5.28 11.81
C ILE A 86 -10.78 5.97 10.95
N LEU A 87 -9.50 5.61 11.13
CA LEU A 87 -8.42 6.20 10.37
C LEU A 87 -8.33 5.55 8.98
N PRO A 88 -7.92 6.29 7.94
CA PRO A 88 -7.75 5.74 6.60
C PRO A 88 -6.43 4.94 6.51
N ILE A 89 -6.36 3.81 7.22
CA ILE A 89 -5.13 3.01 7.38
C ILE A 89 -4.73 2.38 6.06
N TRP A 90 -5.66 1.89 5.23
CA TRP A 90 -5.31 1.34 3.92
C TRP A 90 -4.76 2.40 2.99
N THR A 91 -5.37 3.59 2.98
CA THR A 91 -4.88 4.73 2.21
C THR A 91 -3.45 5.08 2.62
N LEU A 92 -3.19 5.22 3.93
CA LEU A 92 -1.85 5.51 4.44
C LEU A 92 -0.86 4.40 4.07
N THR A 93 -1.24 3.13 4.23
CA THR A 93 -0.41 1.98 3.93
C THR A 93 -0.01 1.95 2.45
N VAL A 94 -0.95 2.18 1.55
CA VAL A 94 -0.71 2.22 0.10
C VAL A 94 0.18 3.40 -0.27
N VAL A 95 -0.12 4.61 0.23
CA VAL A 95 0.67 5.81 -0.05
C VAL A 95 2.12 5.65 0.41
N LEU A 96 2.34 5.20 1.65
CA LEU A 96 3.68 5.01 2.20
C LEU A 96 4.44 3.91 1.45
N THR A 97 3.77 2.80 1.10
CA THR A 97 4.39 1.73 0.30
C THR A 97 4.85 2.25 -1.07
N ILE A 98 4.01 3.02 -1.76
CA ILE A 98 4.35 3.61 -3.07
C ILE A 98 5.49 4.63 -2.93
N PHE A 99 5.48 5.44 -1.87
CA PHE A 99 6.55 6.38 -1.61
C PHE A 99 7.90 5.68 -1.47
N ILE A 100 7.96 4.60 -0.68
CA ILE A 100 9.19 3.80 -0.53
C ILE A 100 9.63 3.22 -1.88
N VAL A 101 8.70 2.69 -2.68
CA VAL A 101 9.00 2.17 -4.03
C VAL A 101 9.60 3.24 -4.94
N ARG A 102 9.07 4.47 -4.91
CA ARG A 102 9.58 5.60 -5.70
C ARG A 102 10.97 6.04 -5.26
N VAL A 103 11.25 6.02 -3.95
CA VAL A 103 12.60 6.30 -3.42
C VAL A 103 13.60 5.26 -3.91
N GLU A 104 13.26 3.96 -3.84
CA GLU A 104 14.11 2.90 -4.37
C GLU A 104 14.36 3.02 -5.88
N ASP A 105 13.35 3.42 -6.66
CA ASP A 105 13.48 3.64 -8.10
C ASP A 105 14.44 4.80 -8.39
N ALA A 106 14.32 5.90 -7.65
CA ALA A 106 15.21 7.04 -7.78
C ALA A 106 16.66 6.70 -7.38
N GLU A 107 16.85 5.97 -6.28
CA GLU A 107 18.18 5.50 -5.84
C GLU A 107 18.83 4.58 -6.87
N TYR A 108 18.05 3.67 -7.47
CA TYR A 108 18.53 2.78 -8.53
C TYR A 108 18.98 3.58 -9.75
N ASN A 109 18.15 4.52 -10.23
CA ASN A 109 18.45 5.33 -11.40
C ASN A 109 19.71 6.19 -11.19
N LYS A 110 19.87 6.78 -10.00
CA LYS A 110 21.08 7.55 -9.65
C LYS A 110 22.35 6.71 -9.74
N LYS A 111 22.36 5.50 -9.16
CA LYS A 111 23.52 4.59 -9.21
C LYS A 111 23.89 4.20 -10.64
N MET A 112 22.91 4.01 -11.52
CA MET A 112 23.18 3.66 -12.93
C MET A 112 23.77 4.82 -13.73
N ILE A 113 23.35 6.06 -13.45
CA ILE A 113 23.93 7.26 -14.07
C ILE A 113 25.39 7.42 -13.64
N GLU A 114 25.68 7.31 -12.34
CA GLU A 114 27.04 7.41 -11.80
C GLU A 114 27.99 6.33 -12.36
N ALA A 115 27.49 5.14 -12.68
CA ALA A 115 28.29 4.06 -13.26
C ALA A 115 28.61 4.25 -14.76
N THR A 116 27.98 5.22 -15.44
CA THR A 116 28.14 5.46 -16.88
C THR A 116 29.05 6.66 -17.18
N VAL A 117 29.40 7.47 -16.17
CA VAL A 117 30.30 8.64 -16.26
C VAL A 117 31.70 8.23 -15.84
#